data_AF-A0A379Z7N5-F1
#
_entry.id   AF-A0A379Z7N5-F1
#
_cell.length_a   1.000
_cell.length_b   1.000
_cell.length_c   1.000
_cell.angle_alpha   90.00
_cell.angle_beta   90.00
_cell.angle_gamma   90.00
#
_symmetry.space_group_name_H-M   'P 1'
#
loop_
_entity.id
_entity.type
_entity.pdbx_description
1 polymer ?
#
loop_
_entity_poly.entity_id
_entity_poly.type
_entity_poly.pdbx_seq_one_letter_code
_entity_poly.pdbx_strand_id
1 'polypeptide(L)'
;MRQFLLDVYHVQLHQALSRSGDAQIAAIAAKSLKEADYHLRFSRGWMIRLGDGNDISHRKIQQSLDNLWRFTAELFHADALELELAEQGIAVDPRQLQAPWQAQVEETLRQATLTLPAEQAFRHGGKQGQHSEHLGPLLAEMQFLQRAYPNGQW
;
A
#
# COMPACT_ATOMS: atom_id res chain seq x y z
N MET A 1 -6.39 -8.06 4.57
CA MET A 1 -5.72 -6.95 5.28
C MET A 1 -4.65 -6.25 4.45
N ARG A 2 -3.47 -6.86 4.18
CA ARG A 2 -2.39 -6.22 3.39
C ARG A 2 -2.90 -5.54 2.12
N GLN A 3 -3.70 -6.26 1.35
CA GLN A 3 -4.30 -5.77 0.10
C GLN A 3 -5.12 -4.49 0.34
N PHE A 4 -5.99 -4.48 1.35
CA PHE A 4 -6.82 -3.32 1.67
C PHE A 4 -5.99 -2.08 2.03
N LEU A 5 -4.99 -2.22 2.91
CA LEU A 5 -4.13 -1.10 3.32
C LEU A 5 -3.38 -0.49 2.13
N LEU A 6 -2.90 -1.33 1.21
CA LEU A 6 -2.23 -0.89 -0.03
C LEU A 6 -3.20 -0.32 -1.05
N ASP A 7 -4.39 -0.90 -1.23
CA ASP A 7 -5.36 -0.41 -2.22
C ASP A 7 -5.87 0.98 -1.86
N VAL A 8 -6.15 1.24 -0.58
CA VAL A 8 -6.50 2.60 -0.12
C VAL A 8 -5.37 3.56 -0.47
N TYR A 9 -4.11 3.16 -0.25
CA TYR A 9 -2.95 3.99 -0.56
C TYR A 9 -2.79 4.22 -2.07
N HIS A 10 -2.91 3.18 -2.88
CA HIS A 10 -2.80 3.27 -4.34
C HIS A 10 -3.87 4.15 -4.96
N VAL A 11 -5.12 4.13 -4.45
CA VAL A 11 -6.15 5.06 -4.92
C VAL A 11 -5.72 6.51 -4.66
N GLN A 12 -5.27 6.84 -3.44
CA GLN A 12 -4.82 8.21 -3.12
C GLN A 12 -3.58 8.61 -3.94
N LEU A 13 -2.60 7.71 -4.03
CA LEU A 13 -1.34 7.92 -4.75
C LEU A 13 -1.57 8.12 -6.25
N HIS A 14 -2.31 7.21 -6.91
CA HIS A 14 -2.56 7.30 -8.34
C HIS A 14 -3.48 8.47 -8.70
N GLN A 15 -4.46 8.79 -7.84
CA GLN A 15 -5.27 9.99 -8.00
C GLN A 15 -4.39 11.25 -7.94
N ALA A 16 -3.43 11.33 -7.03
CA ALA A 16 -2.50 12.45 -6.98
C ALA A 16 -1.52 12.47 -8.17
N LEU A 17 -0.86 11.34 -8.47
CA LEU A 17 0.12 11.23 -9.56
C LEU A 17 -0.49 11.40 -10.96
N SER A 18 -1.79 11.14 -11.15
CA SER A 18 -2.48 11.45 -12.41
C SER A 18 -2.45 12.94 -12.79
N ARG A 19 -2.11 13.82 -11.83
CA ARG A 19 -1.89 15.26 -12.02
C ARG A 19 -0.41 15.66 -12.05
N SER A 20 0.49 14.69 -12.14
CA SER A 20 1.94 14.93 -12.26
C SER A 20 2.26 15.82 -13.46
N GLY A 21 3.26 16.68 -13.31
CA GLY A 21 3.86 17.45 -14.40
C GLY A 21 4.64 16.59 -15.39
N ASP A 22 5.00 15.35 -15.02
CA ASP A 22 5.55 14.36 -15.94
C ASP A 22 4.42 13.59 -16.65
N ALA A 23 4.39 13.71 -17.98
CA ALA A 23 3.29 13.16 -18.78
C ALA A 23 3.24 11.62 -18.75
N GLN A 24 4.38 10.95 -18.60
CA GLN A 24 4.44 9.49 -18.57
C GLN A 24 3.95 8.95 -17.22
N ILE A 25 4.39 9.56 -16.12
CA ILE A 25 3.90 9.25 -14.78
C ILE A 25 2.39 9.49 -14.69
N ALA A 26 1.92 10.65 -15.17
CA ALA A 26 0.50 10.98 -15.17
C ALA A 26 -0.32 9.96 -15.96
N ALA A 27 0.15 9.57 -17.15
CA ALA A 27 -0.54 8.59 -18.00
C ALA A 27 -0.59 7.18 -17.38
N ILE A 28 0.49 6.74 -16.74
CA ILE A 28 0.53 5.45 -16.01
C ILE A 28 -0.45 5.51 -14.83
N ALA A 29 -0.35 6.54 -14.00
CA ALA A 29 -1.20 6.71 -12.82
C ALA A 29 -2.69 6.77 -13.18
N ALA A 30 -3.07 7.48 -14.26
CA ALA A 30 -4.46 7.54 -14.72
C ALA A 30 -5.03 6.17 -15.14
N LYS A 31 -4.20 5.27 -15.67
CA LYS A 31 -4.61 3.89 -15.98
C LYS A 31 -4.69 3.05 -14.71
N SER A 32 -3.63 3.09 -13.89
CA SER A 32 -3.55 2.32 -12.63
C SER A 32 -4.62 2.71 -11.62
N LEU A 33 -5.08 3.96 -11.61
CA LEU A 33 -6.16 4.41 -10.73
C LEU A 33 -7.44 3.59 -10.93
N LYS A 34 -7.81 3.31 -12.19
CA LYS A 34 -9.00 2.51 -12.50
C LYS A 34 -8.89 1.11 -11.89
N GLU A 35 -7.73 0.48 -12.00
CA GLU A 35 -7.47 -0.84 -11.42
C GLU A 35 -7.47 -0.78 -9.89
N ALA A 36 -6.83 0.23 -9.31
CA ALA A 36 -6.79 0.44 -7.86
C ALA A 36 -8.19 0.62 -7.26
N ASP A 37 -9.10 1.32 -7.94
CA ASP A 37 -10.50 1.44 -7.52
C ASP A 37 -11.20 0.07 -7.46
N TYR A 38 -10.97 -0.80 -8.45
CA TYR A 38 -11.50 -2.17 -8.44
C TYR A 38 -10.90 -3.00 -7.30
N HIS A 39 -9.58 -2.92 -7.09
CA HIS A 39 -8.91 -3.61 -5.99
C HIS A 39 -9.45 -3.16 -4.63
N LEU A 40 -9.58 -1.84 -4.42
CA LEU A 40 -10.12 -1.28 -3.19
C LEU A 40 -11.55 -1.75 -2.96
N ARG A 41 -12.42 -1.72 -3.98
CA ARG A 41 -13.79 -2.23 -3.86
C ARG A 41 -13.80 -3.69 -3.41
N PHE A 42 -12.94 -4.53 -3.97
CA PHE A 42 -12.84 -5.94 -3.61
C PHE A 42 -12.32 -6.13 -2.18
N SER A 43 -11.18 -5.53 -1.85
CA SER A 43 -10.50 -5.72 -0.56
C SER A 43 -11.31 -5.12 0.59
N ARG A 44 -11.92 -3.95 0.39
CA ARG A 44 -12.89 -3.33 1.33
C ARG A 44 -14.11 -4.22 1.55
N GLY A 45 -14.66 -4.80 0.49
CA GLY A 45 -15.79 -5.74 0.61
C GLY A 45 -15.44 -6.96 1.48
N TRP A 46 -14.23 -7.50 1.35
CA TRP A 46 -13.76 -8.58 2.23
C TRP A 46 -13.47 -8.15 3.66
N MET A 47 -12.96 -6.93 3.86
CA MET A 47 -12.78 -6.37 5.20
C MET A 47 -14.10 -6.36 5.97
N ILE A 48 -15.17 -5.83 5.37
CA ILE A 48 -16.49 -5.74 6.00
C ILE A 48 -17.06 -7.14 6.25
N ARG A 49 -17.05 -8.04 5.25
CA ARG A 49 -17.59 -9.40 5.41
C ARG A 49 -16.89 -10.23 6.48
N LEU A 50 -15.57 -10.07 6.62
CA LEU A 50 -14.80 -10.83 7.60
C LEU A 50 -14.90 -10.21 9.00
N GLY A 51 -14.90 -8.87 9.07
CA GLY A 51 -15.03 -8.14 10.32
C GLY A 51 -16.43 -8.27 10.92
N ASP A 52 -17.47 -7.93 10.17
CA ASP A 52 -18.87 -8.08 10.59
C ASP A 52 -19.43 -9.48 10.26
N GLY A 53 -18.55 -10.49 10.33
CA GLY A 53 -18.87 -11.88 10.05
C GLY A 53 -19.20 -12.67 11.31
N ASN A 54 -18.51 -13.79 11.52
CA ASN A 54 -18.59 -14.55 12.77
C ASN A 54 -17.36 -14.30 13.66
N ASP A 55 -17.42 -14.74 14.92
CA ASP A 55 -16.35 -14.55 15.91
C ASP A 55 -14.96 -15.05 15.46
N ILE A 56 -14.92 -16.06 14.58
CA ILE A 56 -13.66 -16.60 14.06
C ILE A 56 -13.11 -15.68 12.98
N SER A 57 -13.94 -15.28 12.00
CA SER A 57 -13.50 -14.37 10.93
C SER A 57 -13.12 -12.99 11.49
N HIS A 58 -13.91 -12.48 12.43
CA HIS A 58 -13.70 -11.20 13.10
C HIS A 58 -12.33 -11.18 13.80
N ARG A 59 -12.07 -12.16 14.67
CA ARG A 59 -10.78 -12.25 15.38
C ARG A 59 -9.61 -12.38 14.41
N LYS A 60 -9.73 -13.18 13.35
CA LYS A 60 -8.65 -13.38 12.37
C LYS A 60 -8.33 -12.10 11.61
N ILE A 61 -9.35 -11.33 11.19
CA ILE A 61 -9.10 -10.10 10.44
C ILE A 61 -8.57 -8.98 11.34
N GLN A 62 -9.03 -8.90 12.60
CA GLN A 62 -8.45 -8.01 13.60
C GLN A 62 -6.98 -8.34 13.86
N GLN A 63 -6.65 -9.61 14.13
CA GLN A 63 -5.26 -10.05 14.31
C GLN A 63 -4.39 -9.73 13.10
N SER A 64 -4.94 -9.86 11.89
CA SER A 64 -4.22 -9.48 10.68
C SER A 64 -3.98 -7.97 10.58
N LEU A 65 -4.89 -7.14 11.10
CA LEU A 65 -4.72 -5.68 11.18
C LEU A 65 -3.57 -5.35 12.13
N ASP A 66 -3.66 -5.85 13.35
CA ASP A 66 -2.70 -5.62 14.42
C ASP A 66 -1.29 -6.02 13.98
N ASN A 67 -1.17 -7.19 13.32
CA ASN A 67 0.11 -7.70 12.83
C ASN A 67 0.76 -6.89 11.71
N LEU A 68 -0.02 -6.16 10.91
CA LEU A 68 0.48 -5.43 9.74
C LEU A 68 0.58 -3.93 9.98
N TRP A 69 -0.08 -3.41 11.00
CA TRP A 69 -0.19 -1.97 11.25
C TRP A 69 1.15 -1.28 11.37
N ARG A 70 2.13 -1.90 12.05
CA ARG A 70 3.48 -1.33 12.23
C ARG A 70 4.19 -0.91 10.94
N PHE A 71 3.82 -1.47 9.78
CA PHE A 71 4.42 -1.19 8.48
C PHE A 71 3.74 -0.04 7.72
N THR A 72 2.59 0.47 8.17
CA THR A 72 1.86 1.53 7.46
C THR A 72 2.59 2.89 7.54
N ALA A 73 3.51 3.06 8.48
CA ALA A 73 4.33 4.26 8.60
C ALA A 73 5.17 4.55 7.34
N GLU A 74 5.69 3.50 6.68
CA GLU A 74 6.49 3.66 5.48
C GLU A 74 5.70 4.26 4.30
N LEU A 75 4.37 4.08 4.27
CA LEU A 75 3.51 4.66 3.22
C LEU A 75 3.54 6.18 3.20
N PHE A 76 3.89 6.82 4.32
CA PHE A 76 3.88 8.28 4.47
C PHE A 76 5.28 8.84 4.78
N HIS A 77 6.31 7.99 4.70
CA HIS A 77 7.69 8.40 4.90
C HIS A 77 8.24 9.05 3.63
N ALA A 78 8.42 10.37 3.68
CA ALA A 78 9.05 11.15 2.62
C ALA A 78 10.58 11.14 2.76
N ASP A 79 11.28 10.79 1.68
CA ASP A 79 12.73 11.00 1.58
C ASP A 79 13.07 12.28 0.79
N ALA A 80 14.35 12.64 0.74
CA ALA A 80 14.80 13.87 0.08
C ALA A 80 14.43 13.91 -1.42
N LEU A 81 14.48 12.76 -2.12
CA LEU A 81 14.19 12.69 -3.54
C LEU A 81 12.70 12.92 -3.81
N GLU A 82 11.82 12.32 -3.02
CA GLU A 82 10.38 12.54 -3.15
C GLU A 82 9.99 13.98 -2.87
N LEU A 83 10.61 14.63 -1.87
CA LEU A 83 10.36 16.02 -1.58
C LEU A 83 10.81 16.93 -2.72
N GLU A 84 12.02 16.72 -3.24
CA GLU A 84 12.55 17.47 -4.38
C GLU A 84 11.65 17.33 -5.62
N LEU A 85 11.22 16.11 -5.94
CA LEU A 85 10.35 15.86 -7.09
C LEU A 85 8.92 16.37 -6.86
N ALA A 86 8.43 16.38 -5.63
CA ALA A 86 7.12 16.95 -5.30
C ALA A 86 7.14 18.48 -5.43
N GLU A 87 8.23 19.15 -5.04
CA GLU A 87 8.42 20.60 -5.25
C GLU A 87 8.43 20.97 -6.75
N GLN A 88 8.94 20.07 -7.59
CA GLN A 88 8.90 20.21 -9.06
C GLN A 88 7.55 19.83 -9.68
N GLY A 89 6.58 19.35 -8.88
CA GLY A 89 5.28 18.89 -9.35
C GLY A 89 5.32 17.55 -10.10
N ILE A 90 6.40 16.78 -10.00
CA ILE A 90 6.59 15.48 -10.67
C ILE A 90 6.08 14.34 -9.78
N ALA A 91 6.58 14.25 -8.54
CA ALA A 91 6.15 13.26 -7.57
C ALA A 91 5.05 13.81 -6.65
N VAL A 92 4.61 12.99 -5.71
CA VAL A 92 3.69 13.37 -4.65
C VAL A 92 4.42 13.24 -3.33
N ASP A 93 4.33 14.26 -2.47
CA ASP A 93 4.80 14.17 -1.09
C ASP A 93 3.92 13.14 -0.33
N PRO A 94 4.46 11.96 0.06
CA PRO A 94 3.66 10.90 0.66
C PRO A 94 2.98 11.32 1.97
N ARG A 95 3.51 12.32 2.68
CA ARG A 95 2.94 12.83 3.93
C ARG A 95 1.53 13.40 3.71
N GLN A 96 1.27 13.96 2.52
CA GLN A 96 -0.03 14.54 2.17
C GLN A 96 -1.11 13.47 1.95
N LEU A 97 -0.70 12.21 1.73
CA LEU A 97 -1.61 11.08 1.51
C LEU A 97 -2.13 10.48 2.81
N GLN A 98 -1.51 10.79 3.96
CA GLN A 98 -1.83 10.16 5.23
C GLN A 98 -3.26 10.45 5.70
N ALA A 99 -3.68 11.72 5.70
CA ALA A 99 -5.00 12.11 6.16
C ALA A 99 -6.15 11.45 5.35
N PRO A 100 -6.17 11.53 4.00
CA PRO A 100 -7.23 10.87 3.22
C PRO A 100 -7.17 9.34 3.30
N TRP A 101 -5.97 8.75 3.39
CA TRP A 101 -5.81 7.31 3.60
C TRP A 101 -6.41 6.88 4.95
N GLN A 102 -6.06 7.58 6.02
CA GLN A 102 -6.51 7.27 7.38
C GLN A 102 -8.03 7.38 7.49
N ALA A 103 -8.62 8.43 6.93
CA ALA A 103 -10.08 8.58 6.90
C ALA A 103 -10.79 7.38 6.23
N GLN A 104 -10.27 6.90 5.08
CA GLN A 104 -10.85 5.76 4.37
C GLN A 104 -10.65 4.43 5.12
N VAL A 105 -9.51 4.27 5.79
CA VAL A 105 -9.23 3.10 6.65
C VAL A 105 -10.16 3.09 7.85
N GLU A 106 -10.20 4.17 8.64
CA GLU A 106 -11.04 4.28 9.83
C GLU A 106 -12.52 4.05 9.51
N GLU A 107 -13.02 4.66 8.43
CA GLU A 107 -14.40 4.46 8.00
C GLU A 107 -14.69 3.00 7.64
N THR A 108 -13.75 2.32 6.99
CA THR A 108 -13.90 0.90 6.65
C THR A 108 -13.83 0.01 7.89
N LEU A 109 -12.91 0.28 8.83
CA LEU A 109 -12.80 -0.47 10.08
C LEU A 109 -14.07 -0.33 10.91
N ARG A 110 -14.62 0.88 11.01
CA ARG A 110 -15.90 1.15 11.67
C ARG A 110 -17.04 0.32 11.07
N GLN A 111 -17.16 0.28 9.75
CA GLN A 111 -18.16 -0.55 9.07
C GLN A 111 -17.92 -2.06 9.27
N ALA A 112 -16.66 -2.47 9.39
CA ALA A 112 -16.27 -3.86 9.62
C ALA A 112 -16.30 -4.25 11.10
N THR A 113 -16.77 -3.38 12.00
CA THR A 113 -16.76 -3.55 13.47
C THR A 113 -15.37 -3.80 14.07
N LEU A 114 -14.30 -3.43 13.37
CA LEU A 114 -12.90 -3.60 13.80
C LEU A 114 -12.38 -2.39 14.56
N THR A 115 -11.38 -2.62 15.41
CA THR A 115 -10.73 -1.58 16.21
C THR A 115 -9.42 -1.15 15.55
N LEU A 116 -9.19 0.16 15.46
CA LEU A 116 -7.91 0.71 15.02
C LEU A 116 -6.81 0.36 16.05
N PRO A 117 -5.66 -0.17 15.62
CA PRO A 117 -4.58 -0.49 16.56
C PRO A 117 -4.07 0.78 17.27
N ALA A 118 -3.91 0.69 18.59
CA ALA A 118 -3.39 1.79 19.41
C ALA A 118 -1.86 2.00 19.24
N GLU A 119 -1.15 0.96 18.79
CA GLU A 119 0.28 1.05 18.50
C GLU A 119 0.51 2.01 17.33
N GLN A 120 1.42 2.98 17.51
CA GLN A 120 1.84 3.83 16.41
C GLN A 120 2.68 3.01 15.43
N ALA A 121 2.39 3.13 14.14
CA ALA A 121 3.23 2.51 13.13
C ALA A 121 4.63 3.14 13.13
N PHE A 122 5.67 2.32 12.95
CA PHE A 122 7.05 2.77 13.14
C PHE A 122 8.06 2.16 12.16
N ARG A 123 7.73 1.04 11.51
CA ARG A 123 8.65 0.33 10.60
C ARG A 123 8.71 1.05 9.25
N HIS A 124 9.94 1.26 8.78
CA HIS A 124 10.30 1.77 7.47
C HIS A 124 11.71 1.27 7.10
N GLY A 125 12.12 1.41 5.85
CA GLY A 125 13.47 1.06 5.37
C GLY A 125 13.48 0.33 4.03
N GLY A 126 12.35 -0.20 3.58
CA GLY A 126 12.21 -0.86 2.28
C GLY A 126 12.62 0.03 1.11
N LYS A 127 12.32 1.34 1.16
CA LYS A 127 12.76 2.30 0.13
C LYS A 127 14.28 2.51 0.09
N GLN A 128 14.99 2.15 1.15
CA GLN A 128 16.45 2.27 1.30
C GLN A 128 17.17 0.92 1.12
N GLY A 129 16.47 -0.11 0.64
CA GLY A 129 17.01 -1.47 0.50
C GLY A 129 17.11 -2.25 1.82
N GLN A 130 16.59 -1.71 2.92
CA GLN A 130 16.58 -2.36 4.23
C GLN A 130 15.27 -3.13 4.41
N HIS A 131 15.21 -4.32 3.84
CA HIS A 131 14.01 -5.15 3.83
C HIS A 131 13.90 -6.10 5.02
N SER A 132 12.69 -6.56 5.30
CA SER A 132 12.49 -7.75 6.15
C SER A 132 13.15 -8.98 5.54
N GLU A 133 13.39 -10.00 6.37
CA GLU A 133 13.88 -11.32 5.96
C GLU A 133 13.02 -12.01 4.88
N HIS A 134 11.78 -11.55 4.67
CA HIS A 134 10.88 -12.09 3.65
C HIS A 134 11.33 -11.82 2.21
N LEU A 135 12.03 -10.72 1.91
CA LEU A 135 12.32 -10.37 0.51
C LEU A 135 13.39 -11.28 -0.12
N GLY A 136 14.40 -11.70 0.65
CA GLY A 136 15.49 -12.54 0.15
C GLY A 136 14.99 -13.83 -0.54
N PRO A 137 14.18 -14.66 0.14
CA PRO A 137 13.59 -15.85 -0.45
C PRO A 137 12.68 -15.56 -1.66
N LEU A 138 11.87 -14.49 -1.61
CA LEU A 138 11.01 -14.10 -2.73
C LEU A 138 11.82 -13.78 -3.99
N LEU A 139 12.93 -13.05 -3.85
CA LEU A 139 13.81 -12.76 -4.98
C LEU A 139 14.54 -14.00 -5.49
N ALA A 140 14.95 -14.91 -4.59
CA ALA A 140 15.58 -16.16 -4.98
C ALA A 140 14.66 -17.01 -5.87
N GLU A 141 13.37 -17.11 -5.50
CA GLU A 141 12.36 -17.82 -6.29
C GLU A 141 12.04 -17.09 -7.60
N MET A 142 11.71 -15.79 -7.52
CA MET A 142 11.32 -14.98 -8.69
C MET A 142 12.42 -14.92 -9.75
N GLN A 143 13.69 -14.87 -9.34
CA GLN A 143 14.82 -14.65 -10.25
C GLN A 143 15.50 -15.94 -10.70
N PHE A 144 15.01 -17.11 -10.27
CA PHE A 144 15.70 -18.38 -10.53
C PHE A 144 16.00 -18.57 -12.03
N LEU A 145 14.97 -18.50 -12.89
CA LEU A 145 15.12 -18.74 -14.33
C LEU A 145 16.10 -17.76 -14.97
N GLN A 146 15.99 -16.47 -14.65
CA GLN A 146 16.87 -15.43 -15.18
C GLN A 146 18.31 -15.53 -14.69
N ARG A 147 18.54 -15.99 -13.46
CA ARG A 147 19.90 -16.21 -12.93
C ARG A 147 20.55 -17.47 -13.48
N ALA A 148 19.77 -18.53 -13.70
CA ALA A 148 20.25 -19.78 -14.28
C ALA A 148 20.54 -19.64 -15.78
N TYR A 149 19.75 -18.84 -16.50
CA TYR A 149 19.85 -18.64 -17.95
C TYR A 149 19.85 -17.15 -18.31
N PRO A 150 20.94 -16.41 -17.99
CA PRO A 150 21.00 -14.99 -18.24
C PRO A 150 20.95 -14.68 -19.74
N ASN A 151 20.34 -13.54 -20.09
CA ASN A 151 20.18 -13.03 -21.47
C ASN A 151 19.28 -13.88 -22.39
N GLY A 152 18.49 -14.80 -21.83
CA GLY A 152 17.42 -15.48 -22.56
C GLY A 152 16.35 -14.50 -23.05
N GLN A 153 15.75 -14.80 -24.20
CA GLN A 153 14.62 -14.05 -24.76
C GLN A 153 13.32 -14.80 -24.43
N TRP A 154 12.38 -14.12 -23.76
CA TRP A 154 11.12 -14.67 -23.27
C TRP A 154 9.97 -13.71 -23.55
#